data_AF-A0A3D2CIU5-F1
#
_entry.id   AF-A0A3D2CIU5-F1
#
_cell.length_a   1.000
_cell.length_b   1.000
_cell.length_c   1.000
_cell.angle_alpha   90.00
_cell.angle_beta   90.00
_cell.angle_gamma   90.00
#
_symmetry.space_group_name_H-M   'P 1'
#
loop_
_entity.id
_entity.type
_entity.pdbx_description
1 polymer ?
#
loop_
_entity_poly.entity_id
_entity_poly.type
_entity_poly.pdbx_seq_one_letter_code
_entity_poly.pdbx_strand_id
1 'polypeptide(L)'
;GDSGDSGDIPDFTDTDRDGVPSDLDCDDNDPARFPGNPELCDGTDNDCSGEAEVDGDGVCGFWTLDAETSTWSAYPLEPVESVHAPGNPIQVAFSVGRERVWALTENTYHILALDSFEWITSGDRDALFPEASGRDLTLALKAPNDWAAQDGDATVNLQFDFSALVYTWDSASASFSLFLETELRADWQTDLAPAAASVQAGWLGHDDEYGWTGAARPRDVCDSGAEALGPYFGVLTAAGQLHLYDAGHCFAFVSSMPAETFSIFNYIGAPAPTAIGATAWTGAGIIAFANTGG
;
A
#
# COMPACT_ATOMS: atom_id res chain seq x y z
N GLY A 1 21.03 62.12 9.63
CA GLY A 1 21.27 60.73 9.26
C GLY A 1 20.69 59.92 10.36
N ASP A 2 19.56 59.30 10.10
CA ASP A 2 19.01 58.23 10.93
C ASP A 2 18.59 57.14 9.95
N SER A 3 19.40 56.09 9.91
CA SER A 3 19.23 54.92 9.06
C SER A 3 18.11 54.08 9.66
N GLY A 4 16.91 54.21 9.08
CA GLY A 4 15.79 53.31 9.35
C GLY A 4 16.17 51.89 8.95
N ASP A 5 16.48 51.11 9.98
CA ASP A 5 16.48 49.67 10.01
C ASP A 5 15.14 49.17 9.43
N SER A 6 15.18 48.67 8.19
CA SER A 6 14.07 47.95 7.58
C SER A 6 14.01 46.58 8.23
N GLY A 7 13.41 46.54 9.42
CA GLY A 7 13.09 45.29 10.11
C GLY A 7 12.29 44.41 9.16
N ASP A 8 12.84 43.22 8.91
CA ASP A 8 12.23 42.13 8.15
C ASP A 8 10.78 41.97 8.59
N ILE A 9 9.84 42.32 7.69
CA ILE A 9 8.45 41.89 7.85
C ILE A 9 8.45 40.44 7.37
N PRO A 10 8.11 39.46 8.22
CA PRO A 10 8.00 38.07 7.79
C PRO A 10 7.02 38.01 6.63
N ASP A 11 7.46 37.37 5.54
CA ASP A 11 6.66 37.23 4.34
C ASP A 11 5.58 36.19 4.60
N PHE A 12 4.39 36.65 5.02
CA PHE A 12 3.23 35.82 5.27
C PHE A 12 2.55 35.31 3.98
N THR A 13 3.25 35.36 2.85
CA THR A 13 2.75 34.77 1.61
C THR A 13 2.82 33.25 1.74
N ASP A 14 1.72 32.60 1.39
CA ASP A 14 1.54 31.14 1.33
C ASP A 14 1.00 30.88 -0.08
N THR A 15 1.92 30.59 -1.00
CA THR A 15 1.68 30.60 -2.45
C THR A 15 1.03 29.30 -2.90
N ASP A 16 1.45 28.16 -2.34
CA ASP A 16 0.97 26.83 -2.68
C ASP A 16 -0.20 26.33 -1.81
N ARG A 17 -0.47 27.00 -0.69
CA ARG A 17 -1.61 26.79 0.21
C ARG A 17 -1.54 25.50 1.02
N ASP A 18 -0.36 25.08 1.41
CA ASP A 18 -0.20 24.01 2.41
C ASP A 18 -0.44 24.48 3.86
N GLY A 19 -0.53 25.81 4.07
CA GLY A 19 -0.80 26.43 5.36
C GLY A 19 0.44 26.86 6.13
N VAL A 20 1.62 26.78 5.52
CA VAL A 20 2.89 27.32 6.02
C VAL A 20 3.27 28.57 5.21
N PRO A 21 3.65 29.67 5.87
CA PRO A 21 4.12 30.86 5.16
C PRO A 21 5.55 30.66 4.62
N SER A 22 5.86 31.37 3.53
CA SER A 22 7.13 31.33 2.79
C SER A 22 8.41 31.54 3.61
N ASP A 23 8.32 32.12 4.81
CA ASP A 23 9.46 32.33 5.71
C ASP A 23 9.76 31.12 6.61
N LEU A 24 8.83 30.17 6.71
CA LEU A 24 8.97 28.89 7.41
C LEU A 24 8.99 27.70 6.45
N ASP A 25 8.50 27.90 5.23
CA ASP A 25 8.47 26.92 4.16
C ASP A 25 9.82 26.86 3.40
N CYS A 26 10.33 25.65 3.16
CA CYS A 26 11.53 25.45 2.37
C CYS A 26 11.29 25.55 0.85
N ASP A 27 10.04 25.44 0.38
CA ASP A 27 9.62 25.65 -1.01
C ASP A 27 8.15 26.09 -1.13
N ASP A 28 7.90 27.39 -0.99
CA ASP A 28 6.58 28.07 -1.16
C ASP A 28 6.06 28.04 -2.62
N ASN A 29 6.32 26.99 -3.37
CA ASN A 29 5.64 26.69 -4.63
C ASN A 29 5.25 25.22 -4.74
N ASP A 30 5.55 24.41 -3.72
CA ASP A 30 5.31 22.98 -3.68
C ASP A 30 4.60 22.60 -2.37
N PRO A 31 3.27 22.35 -2.42
CA PRO A 31 2.48 22.07 -1.22
C PRO A 31 2.82 20.71 -0.58
N ALA A 32 3.74 19.94 -1.17
CA ALA A 32 4.28 18.72 -0.60
C ALA A 32 5.62 18.94 0.14
N ARG A 33 6.03 20.18 0.41
CA ARG A 33 7.33 20.50 1.00
C ARG A 33 7.25 21.52 2.13
N PHE A 34 6.80 21.12 3.30
CA PHE A 34 6.63 22.01 4.45
C PHE A 34 7.13 21.41 5.77
N PRO A 35 7.44 22.25 6.78
CA PRO A 35 7.88 21.81 8.10
C PRO A 35 7.01 20.72 8.72
N GLY A 36 7.60 19.54 8.93
CA GLY A 36 6.93 18.39 9.55
C GLY A 36 5.94 17.66 8.65
N ASN A 37 5.95 17.92 7.34
CA ASN A 37 5.35 17.02 6.37
C ASN A 37 6.04 15.65 6.45
N PRO A 38 5.37 14.53 6.17
CA PRO A 38 6.04 13.24 6.05
C PRO A 38 6.95 13.24 4.83
N GLU A 39 8.16 12.71 5.00
CA GLU A 39 9.07 12.54 3.89
C GLU A 39 8.52 11.60 2.84
N LEU A 40 8.61 12.01 1.57
CA LEU A 40 8.24 11.19 0.44
C LEU A 40 9.49 10.52 -0.10
N CYS A 41 9.34 9.33 -0.69
CA CYS A 41 10.47 8.67 -1.34
C CYS A 41 10.80 9.24 -2.74
N ASP A 42 10.71 10.56 -2.89
CA ASP A 42 10.93 11.28 -4.15
C ASP A 42 12.35 11.88 -4.27
N GLY A 43 13.17 11.74 -3.22
CA GLY A 43 14.54 12.26 -3.17
C GLY A 43 14.63 13.76 -2.82
N THR A 44 13.53 14.34 -2.36
CA THR A 44 13.38 15.71 -1.90
C THR A 44 13.23 15.73 -0.39
N ASP A 45 13.61 16.85 0.22
CA ASP A 45 13.30 17.18 1.61
C ASP A 45 11.90 17.78 1.62
N ASN A 46 10.91 16.94 1.93
CA ASN A 46 9.50 17.28 2.04
C ASN A 46 9.16 17.85 3.41
N ASP A 47 9.95 17.58 4.44
CA ASP A 47 9.67 18.00 5.83
C ASP A 47 10.44 19.25 6.29
N CYS A 48 11.26 19.80 5.39
CA CYS A 48 12.15 20.95 5.59
C CYS A 48 13.18 20.76 6.72
N SER A 49 13.61 19.53 7.01
CA SER A 49 14.60 19.21 8.04
C SER A 49 16.05 19.51 7.62
N GLY A 50 16.30 19.69 6.32
CA GLY A 50 17.61 19.99 5.74
C GLY A 50 18.33 18.77 5.17
N GLU A 51 17.74 17.59 5.22
CA GLU A 51 18.15 16.38 4.51
C GLU A 51 16.90 15.78 3.85
N ALA A 52 17.01 15.23 2.64
CA ALA A 52 15.93 14.39 2.12
C ALA A 52 15.97 13.10 2.94
N GLU A 53 15.24 13.05 4.05
CA GLU A 53 15.23 11.89 4.92
C GLU A 53 14.37 10.80 4.28
N VAL A 54 14.99 9.64 4.16
CA VAL A 54 14.30 8.38 3.99
C VAL A 54 13.49 8.13 5.25
N ASP A 55 12.25 7.65 5.12
CA ASP A 55 11.36 7.20 6.20
C ASP A 55 12.05 6.59 7.45
N GLY A 56 11.35 6.52 8.59
CA GLY A 56 11.94 6.23 9.91
C GLY A 56 12.77 4.93 10.09
N ASP A 57 12.96 4.10 9.07
CA ASP A 57 13.90 2.97 9.04
C ASP A 57 15.06 3.09 8.02
N GLY A 58 15.13 4.18 7.26
CA GLY A 58 16.25 4.56 6.40
C GLY A 58 16.24 3.92 5.01
N VAL A 59 15.09 3.44 4.50
CA VAL A 59 15.01 2.84 3.15
C VAL A 59 13.81 3.37 2.36
N CYS A 60 14.10 4.27 1.42
CA CYS A 60 13.17 4.76 0.42
C CYS A 60 13.02 3.62 -0.55
N GLY A 61 12.02 2.75 -0.40
CA GLY A 61 11.76 1.73 -1.40
C GLY A 61 10.82 0.64 -0.98
N PHE A 62 11.26 -0.60 -1.09
CA PHE A 62 10.40 -1.72 -0.78
C PHE A 62 11.17 -2.88 -0.18
N TRP A 63 10.44 -3.71 0.55
CA TRP A 63 10.95 -4.93 1.12
C TRP A 63 10.26 -6.11 0.47
N THR A 64 11.01 -7.19 0.29
CA THR A 64 10.45 -8.48 -0.14
C THR A 64 10.60 -9.48 0.99
N LEU A 65 9.49 -10.08 1.42
CA LEU A 65 9.47 -11.28 2.24
C LEU A 65 9.49 -12.49 1.32
N ASP A 66 10.51 -13.33 1.42
CA ASP A 66 10.48 -14.68 0.89
C ASP A 66 9.76 -15.59 1.90
N ALA A 67 8.64 -16.18 1.49
CA ALA A 67 7.78 -16.99 2.35
C ALA A 67 8.44 -18.30 2.80
N GLU A 68 9.23 -18.93 1.92
CA GLU A 68 9.85 -20.24 2.17
C GLU A 68 11.01 -20.11 3.17
N THR A 69 11.77 -19.03 3.07
CA THR A 69 12.95 -18.77 3.90
C THR A 69 12.67 -17.84 5.08
N SER A 70 11.46 -17.25 5.15
CA SER A 70 11.07 -16.33 6.21
C SER A 70 12.09 -15.20 6.40
N THR A 71 12.55 -14.64 5.29
CA THR A 71 13.61 -13.61 5.27
C THR A 71 13.12 -12.39 4.51
N TRP A 72 13.28 -11.22 5.12
CA TRP A 72 13.06 -9.95 4.44
C TRP A 72 14.35 -9.44 3.82
N SER A 73 14.23 -8.86 2.64
CA SER A 73 15.29 -8.14 1.95
C SER A 73 14.81 -6.75 1.59
N ALA A 74 15.58 -5.73 1.96
CA ALA A 74 15.30 -4.34 1.63
C ALA A 74 15.90 -3.99 0.27
N TYR A 75 15.12 -3.28 -0.54
CA TYR A 75 15.52 -2.76 -1.85
C TYR A 75 15.33 -1.25 -1.84
N PRO A 76 16.42 -0.47 -1.83
CA PRO A 76 16.31 0.97 -2.00
C PRO A 76 15.80 1.27 -3.42
N LEU A 77 14.95 2.28 -3.53
CA LEU A 77 14.75 3.06 -4.74
C LEU A 77 16.09 3.71 -5.01
N GLU A 78 16.87 3.11 -5.91
CA GLU A 78 18.01 3.80 -6.50
C GLU A 78 17.53 5.18 -6.98
N PRO A 79 18.32 6.24 -6.76
CA PRO A 79 17.87 7.63 -6.90
C PRO A 79 17.23 7.82 -8.28
N VAL A 80 15.91 8.09 -8.31
CA VAL A 80 15.00 8.57 -9.39
C VAL A 80 15.51 8.55 -10.85
N GLU A 81 16.33 7.59 -11.25
CA GLU A 81 16.81 7.44 -12.63
C GLU A 81 15.88 6.51 -13.42
N SER A 82 15.02 5.76 -12.74
CA SER A 82 13.95 5.02 -13.40
C SER A 82 12.78 5.95 -13.71
N VAL A 83 12.63 6.30 -14.99
CA VAL A 83 11.50 7.07 -15.54
C VAL A 83 10.12 6.47 -15.24
N HIS A 84 10.07 5.21 -14.79
CA HIS A 84 8.85 4.50 -14.46
C HIS A 84 8.61 4.32 -12.96
N ALA A 85 9.51 4.78 -12.10
CA ALA A 85 9.27 4.77 -10.66
C ALA A 85 8.13 5.74 -10.29
N PRO A 86 7.33 5.42 -9.24
CA PRO A 86 6.35 6.35 -8.70
C PRO A 86 7.04 7.54 -8.06
N GLY A 87 6.64 8.76 -8.47
CA GLY A 87 7.01 10.00 -7.79
C GLY A 87 5.99 10.46 -6.75
N ASN A 88 4.82 9.82 -6.72
CA ASN A 88 3.75 10.07 -5.75
C ASN A 88 3.55 8.83 -4.87
N PRO A 89 2.90 8.98 -3.71
CA PRO A 89 2.65 7.87 -2.83
C PRO A 89 1.94 6.69 -3.49
N ILE A 90 2.44 5.47 -3.27
CA ILE A 90 1.73 4.25 -3.65
C ILE A 90 0.57 4.06 -2.67
N GLN A 91 -0.66 4.19 -3.15
CA GLN A 91 -1.87 3.96 -2.35
C GLN A 91 -2.16 2.47 -2.20
N VAL A 92 -2.01 1.71 -3.27
CA VAL A 92 -2.32 0.28 -3.28
C VAL A 92 -1.40 -0.48 -4.23
N ALA A 93 -1.17 -1.77 -3.94
CA ALA A 93 -0.38 -2.64 -4.81
C ALA A 93 -1.00 -4.04 -4.92
N PHE A 94 -0.80 -4.70 -6.07
CA PHE A 94 -1.25 -6.08 -6.28
C PHE A 94 -0.44 -6.78 -7.38
N SER A 95 -0.36 -8.12 -7.36
CA SER A 95 0.42 -8.88 -8.35
C SER A 95 -0.47 -9.56 -9.39
N VAL A 96 -0.41 -9.21 -10.67
CA VAL A 96 -1.04 -10.01 -11.74
C VAL A 96 -0.03 -10.36 -12.82
N GLY A 97 -0.22 -11.50 -13.49
CA GLY A 97 0.71 -11.96 -14.53
C GLY A 97 1.98 -12.68 -14.03
N ARG A 98 1.95 -13.27 -12.83
CA ARG A 98 3.01 -14.08 -12.15
C ARG A 98 4.36 -13.40 -11.87
N GLU A 99 4.76 -12.40 -12.63
CA GLU A 99 6.13 -11.83 -12.59
C GLU A 99 6.12 -10.30 -12.40
N ARG A 100 4.96 -9.73 -12.04
CA ARG A 100 4.78 -8.28 -11.98
C ARG A 100 3.93 -7.87 -10.79
N VAL A 101 4.26 -6.70 -10.26
CA VAL A 101 3.46 -5.97 -9.28
C VAL A 101 3.02 -4.66 -9.90
N TRP A 102 1.73 -4.38 -9.78
CA TRP A 102 1.13 -3.11 -10.14
C TRP A 102 1.03 -2.29 -8.87
N ALA A 103 1.60 -1.10 -8.88
CA ALA A 103 1.50 -0.11 -7.84
C ALA A 103 0.67 1.07 -8.38
N LEU A 104 -0.38 1.45 -7.67
CA LEU A 104 -1.23 2.57 -8.04
C LEU A 104 -1.02 3.72 -7.07
N THR A 105 -0.80 4.91 -7.61
CA THR A 105 -0.88 6.17 -6.88
C THR A 105 -2.28 6.76 -7.04
N GLU A 106 -2.50 7.99 -6.57
CA GLU A 106 -3.75 8.71 -6.81
C GLU A 106 -4.10 8.82 -8.31
N ASN A 107 -3.11 9.01 -9.18
CA ASN A 107 -3.38 9.34 -10.59
C ASN A 107 -2.60 8.48 -11.60
N THR A 108 -1.59 7.74 -11.16
CA THR A 108 -0.71 6.94 -12.02
C THR A 108 -0.66 5.48 -11.61
N TYR A 109 -0.33 4.61 -12.56
CA TYR A 109 0.09 3.24 -12.27
C TYR A 109 1.56 3.07 -12.62
N HIS A 110 2.20 2.12 -11.94
CA HIS A 110 3.59 1.74 -12.11
C HIS A 110 3.71 0.21 -12.05
N ILE A 111 4.56 -0.37 -12.90
CA ILE A 111 4.77 -1.83 -12.96
C ILE A 111 6.20 -2.13 -12.53
N LEU A 112 6.33 -2.89 -11.45
CA LEU A 112 7.59 -3.45 -10.98
C LEU A 112 7.75 -4.88 -11.52
N ALA A 113 8.87 -5.16 -12.16
CA ALA A 113 9.25 -6.51 -12.57
C ALA A 113 9.82 -7.29 -11.37
N LEU A 114 9.31 -8.50 -11.09
CA LEU A 114 9.71 -9.28 -9.91
C LEU A 114 11.03 -10.03 -10.07
N ASP A 115 11.53 -10.18 -11.29
CA ASP A 115 12.81 -10.85 -11.59
C ASP A 115 14.02 -9.90 -11.48
N SER A 116 13.85 -8.65 -11.92
CA SER A 116 14.91 -7.64 -11.88
C SER A 116 14.73 -6.59 -10.80
N PHE A 117 13.53 -6.48 -10.20
CA PHE A 117 13.18 -5.40 -9.29
C PHE A 117 13.29 -4.00 -9.90
N GLU A 118 13.06 -3.90 -11.21
CA GLU A 118 13.05 -2.64 -11.94
C GLU A 118 11.62 -2.18 -12.23
N TRP A 119 11.39 -0.87 -12.13
CA TRP A 119 10.18 -0.24 -12.64
C TRP A 119 10.26 -0.17 -14.18
N ILE A 120 9.35 -0.86 -14.86
CA ILE A 120 9.43 -1.09 -16.31
C ILE A 120 8.37 -0.36 -17.12
N THR A 121 7.31 0.14 -16.47
CA THR A 121 6.20 0.82 -17.15
C THR A 121 5.47 1.71 -16.17
N SER A 122 5.01 2.87 -16.64
CA SER A 122 4.11 3.76 -15.91
C SER A 122 3.12 4.43 -16.87
N GLY A 123 2.02 4.95 -16.33
CA GLY A 123 1.04 5.72 -17.09
C GLY A 123 -0.15 6.15 -16.24
N ASP A 124 -1.18 6.68 -16.90
CA ASP A 124 -2.39 7.16 -16.23
C ASP A 124 -3.18 5.99 -15.61
N ARG A 125 -3.46 6.07 -14.31
CA ARG A 125 -4.25 5.06 -13.57
C ARG A 125 -5.63 4.89 -14.20
N ASP A 126 -6.28 6.00 -14.50
CA ASP A 126 -7.65 6.03 -15.02
C ASP A 126 -7.73 5.53 -16.48
N ALA A 127 -6.60 5.42 -17.19
CA ALA A 127 -6.56 4.74 -18.48
C ALA A 127 -6.69 3.21 -18.34
N LEU A 128 -6.29 2.64 -17.20
CA LEU A 128 -6.47 1.23 -16.87
C LEU A 128 -7.78 0.95 -16.13
N PHE A 129 -8.14 1.86 -15.22
CA PHE A 129 -9.28 1.72 -14.31
C PHE A 129 -10.19 2.96 -14.43
N PRO A 130 -10.89 3.14 -15.55
CA PRO A 130 -11.66 4.36 -15.80
C PRO A 130 -12.78 4.56 -14.78
N GLU A 131 -13.34 3.48 -14.22
CA GLU A 131 -14.37 3.55 -13.18
C GLU A 131 -13.83 3.90 -11.78
N ALA A 132 -12.51 3.89 -11.59
CA ALA A 132 -11.86 4.35 -10.36
C ALA A 132 -11.61 5.87 -10.34
N SER A 133 -11.85 6.56 -11.46
CA SER A 133 -11.58 8.00 -11.59
C SER A 133 -12.31 8.83 -10.54
N GLY A 134 -11.56 9.69 -9.83
CA GLY A 134 -12.08 10.56 -8.77
C GLY A 134 -12.54 9.84 -7.50
N ARG A 135 -12.09 8.60 -7.26
CA ARG A 135 -12.39 7.83 -6.05
C ARG A 135 -11.12 7.56 -5.26
N ASP A 136 -11.24 7.61 -3.94
CA ASP A 136 -10.14 7.35 -3.01
C ASP A 136 -9.93 5.85 -2.84
N LEU A 137 -8.80 5.35 -3.38
CA LEU A 137 -8.41 3.96 -3.25
C LEU A 137 -7.92 3.70 -1.84
N THR A 138 -8.53 2.73 -1.17
CA THR A 138 -8.17 2.34 0.19
C THR A 138 -7.42 1.01 0.24
N LEU A 139 -7.67 0.12 -0.72
CA LEU A 139 -7.11 -1.22 -0.71
C LEU A 139 -7.22 -1.89 -2.09
N ALA A 140 -6.21 -2.66 -2.48
CA ALA A 140 -6.30 -3.54 -3.64
C ALA A 140 -5.98 -4.99 -3.27
N LEU A 141 -6.83 -5.91 -3.70
CA LEU A 141 -6.69 -7.33 -3.42
C LEU A 141 -6.74 -8.14 -4.69
N LYS A 142 -5.79 -9.07 -4.85
CA LYS A 142 -5.93 -10.12 -5.85
C LYS A 142 -6.55 -11.36 -5.21
N ALA A 143 -7.66 -11.84 -5.78
CA ALA A 143 -8.19 -13.14 -5.38
C ALA A 143 -7.26 -14.27 -5.87
N PRO A 144 -7.12 -15.38 -5.12
CA PRO A 144 -6.33 -16.53 -5.57
C PRO A 144 -6.91 -17.12 -6.86
N ASN A 145 -6.03 -17.65 -7.71
CA ASN A 145 -6.40 -18.17 -9.03
C ASN A 145 -7.40 -19.33 -8.95
N ASP A 146 -7.39 -20.11 -7.86
CA ASP A 146 -8.31 -21.23 -7.66
C ASP A 146 -9.76 -20.79 -7.42
N TRP A 147 -9.97 -19.49 -7.20
CA TRP A 147 -11.26 -18.85 -6.98
C TRP A 147 -11.66 -17.92 -8.12
N ALA A 148 -10.71 -17.54 -8.97
CA ALA A 148 -11.01 -16.89 -10.23
C ALA A 148 -11.63 -17.91 -11.18
N ALA A 149 -12.64 -17.49 -11.94
CA ALA A 149 -13.45 -18.37 -12.77
C ALA A 149 -12.59 -19.14 -13.79
N GLN A 150 -12.30 -20.43 -13.52
CA GLN A 150 -11.86 -21.56 -14.36
C GLN A 150 -10.89 -21.38 -15.55
N ASP A 151 -10.49 -20.17 -15.95
CA ASP A 151 -9.84 -19.87 -17.24
C ASP A 151 -8.55 -19.04 -17.07
N GLY A 152 -7.84 -19.17 -15.95
CA GLY A 152 -6.47 -18.64 -15.81
C GLY A 152 -6.33 -17.12 -15.69
N ASP A 153 -7.44 -16.39 -15.70
CA ASP A 153 -7.50 -14.95 -15.44
C ASP A 153 -7.49 -14.68 -13.93
N ALA A 154 -6.78 -13.64 -13.50
CA ALA A 154 -6.76 -13.22 -12.09
C ALA A 154 -7.83 -12.15 -11.85
N THR A 155 -8.47 -12.14 -10.68
CA THR A 155 -9.37 -11.04 -10.30
C THR A 155 -8.68 -10.11 -9.32
N VAL A 156 -8.83 -8.81 -9.58
CA VAL A 156 -8.35 -7.73 -8.71
C VAL A 156 -9.56 -6.95 -8.21
N ASN A 157 -9.66 -6.80 -6.91
CA ASN A 157 -10.67 -6.03 -6.22
C ASN A 157 -10.04 -4.72 -5.75
N LEU A 158 -10.43 -3.61 -6.35
CA LEU A 158 -10.07 -2.26 -5.92
C LEU A 158 -11.17 -1.74 -5.00
N GLN A 159 -10.81 -1.41 -3.77
CA GLN A 159 -11.74 -0.93 -2.75
C GLN A 159 -11.60 0.57 -2.54
N PHE A 160 -12.74 1.15 -2.20
CA PHE A 160 -12.97 2.53 -1.87
C PHE A 160 -13.83 2.56 -0.61
N ASP A 161 -14.10 3.73 -0.03
CA ASP A 161 -14.80 3.88 1.27
C ASP A 161 -15.99 2.94 1.50
N PHE A 162 -16.91 2.83 0.53
CA PHE A 162 -18.13 2.02 0.67
C PHE A 162 -18.36 1.06 -0.49
N SER A 163 -17.43 0.96 -1.42
CA SER A 163 -17.62 0.24 -2.68
C SER A 163 -16.36 -0.46 -3.13
N ALA A 164 -16.52 -1.47 -3.97
CA ALA A 164 -15.44 -2.14 -4.66
C ALA A 164 -15.71 -2.29 -6.15
N LEU A 165 -14.65 -2.15 -6.94
CA LEU A 165 -14.61 -2.52 -8.34
C LEU A 165 -13.83 -3.82 -8.49
N VAL A 166 -14.43 -4.80 -9.15
CA VAL A 166 -13.80 -6.08 -9.45
C VAL A 166 -13.40 -6.08 -10.91
N TYR A 167 -12.10 -6.18 -11.18
CA TYR A 167 -11.54 -6.31 -12.51
C TYR A 167 -11.03 -7.73 -12.74
N THR A 168 -11.18 -8.22 -13.97
CA THR A 168 -10.56 -9.44 -14.48
C THR A 168 -9.34 -9.07 -15.32
N TRP A 169 -8.20 -9.72 -15.03
CA TRP A 169 -6.97 -9.63 -15.80
C TRP A 169 -6.93 -10.73 -16.85
N ASP A 170 -6.93 -10.34 -18.13
CA ASP A 170 -6.70 -11.24 -19.25
C ASP A 170 -5.20 -11.32 -19.55
N SER A 171 -4.63 -12.51 -19.33
CA SER A 171 -3.20 -12.76 -19.56
C SER A 171 -2.78 -12.75 -21.03
N ALA A 172 -3.69 -13.04 -21.96
CA ALA A 172 -3.40 -13.08 -23.40
C ALA A 172 -3.36 -11.68 -24.01
N SER A 173 -4.26 -10.79 -23.58
CA SER A 173 -4.28 -9.38 -24.03
C SER A 173 -3.51 -8.42 -23.12
N ALA A 174 -3.07 -8.89 -21.95
CA ALA A 174 -2.44 -8.08 -20.91
C ALA A 174 -3.28 -6.85 -20.53
N SER A 175 -4.57 -7.06 -20.31
CA SER A 175 -5.52 -5.99 -20.05
C SER A 175 -6.48 -6.30 -18.90
N PHE A 176 -6.96 -5.24 -18.25
CA PHE A 176 -8.03 -5.31 -17.27
C PHE A 176 -9.38 -5.04 -17.93
N SER A 177 -10.39 -5.76 -17.47
CA SER A 177 -11.79 -5.51 -17.82
C SER A 177 -12.63 -5.49 -16.56
N LEU A 178 -13.55 -4.53 -16.45
CA LEU A 178 -14.45 -4.46 -15.33
C LEU A 178 -15.39 -5.68 -15.38
N PHE A 179 -15.41 -6.44 -14.30
CA PHE A 179 -16.34 -7.55 -14.10
C PHE A 179 -17.61 -7.09 -13.38
N LEU A 180 -17.46 -6.33 -12.29
CA LEU A 180 -18.58 -5.88 -11.46
C LEU A 180 -18.18 -4.66 -10.61
N GLU A 181 -19.12 -3.74 -10.45
CA GLU A 181 -19.12 -2.77 -9.35
C GLU A 181 -20.09 -3.22 -8.25
N THR A 182 -19.67 -3.13 -6.99
CA THR A 182 -20.47 -3.57 -5.85
C THR A 182 -20.22 -2.71 -4.62
N GLU A 183 -21.18 -2.67 -3.70
CA GLU A 183 -20.96 -2.10 -2.36
C GLU A 183 -20.09 -3.04 -1.54
N LEU A 184 -19.27 -2.50 -0.63
CA LEU A 184 -18.56 -3.34 0.34
C LEU A 184 -19.58 -4.11 1.17
N ARG A 185 -19.39 -5.43 1.24
CA ARG A 185 -20.37 -6.29 1.90
C ARG A 185 -20.38 -6.02 3.41
N ALA A 186 -21.57 -6.11 4.02
CA ALA A 186 -21.75 -5.85 5.45
C ALA A 186 -20.96 -6.81 6.36
N ASP A 187 -20.59 -8.00 5.86
CA ASP A 187 -19.71 -8.97 6.54
C ASP A 187 -18.25 -8.47 6.62
N TRP A 188 -17.85 -7.50 5.78
CA TRP A 188 -16.58 -6.79 5.91
C TRP A 188 -16.67 -5.62 6.89
N GLN A 189 -17.88 -5.28 7.35
CA GLN A 189 -18.15 -4.15 8.22
C GLN A 189 -18.63 -4.62 9.60
N THR A 190 -18.10 -5.76 10.08
CA THR A 190 -18.29 -6.17 11.48
C THR A 190 -17.66 -5.17 12.44
N ASP A 191 -18.03 -5.21 13.72
CA ASP A 191 -17.41 -4.39 14.77
C ASP A 191 -15.89 -4.59 14.91
N LEU A 192 -15.33 -5.64 14.32
CA LEU A 192 -13.89 -5.93 14.31
C LEU A 192 -13.16 -5.44 13.05
N ALA A 193 -13.91 -4.98 12.04
CA ALA A 193 -13.33 -4.47 10.81
C ALA A 193 -12.66 -3.11 11.06
N PRO A 194 -11.48 -2.86 10.46
CA PRO A 194 -10.88 -1.54 10.49
C PRO A 194 -11.73 -0.56 9.67
N ALA A 195 -11.68 0.72 10.04
CA ALA A 195 -12.25 1.76 9.19
C ALA A 195 -11.45 1.83 7.88
N ALA A 196 -12.14 1.92 6.73
CA ALA A 196 -11.50 1.96 5.41
C ALA A 196 -10.44 3.06 5.30
N ALA A 197 -10.74 4.26 5.83
CA ALA A 197 -9.81 5.40 5.86
C ALA A 197 -8.56 5.20 6.74
N SER A 198 -8.51 4.14 7.56
CA SER A 198 -7.34 3.81 8.38
C SER A 198 -6.45 2.73 7.76
N VAL A 199 -6.90 2.12 6.65
CA VAL A 199 -6.15 1.06 5.97
C VAL A 199 -4.98 1.68 5.22
N GLN A 200 -3.79 1.13 5.47
CA GLN A 200 -2.59 1.47 4.70
C GLN A 200 -2.29 0.33 3.73
N ALA A 201 -2.09 -0.88 4.26
CA ALA A 201 -1.71 -2.01 3.43
C ALA A 201 -2.63 -3.20 3.61
N GLY A 202 -2.67 -4.07 2.60
CA GLY A 202 -3.23 -5.39 2.77
C GLY A 202 -2.76 -6.40 1.74
N TRP A 203 -2.81 -7.67 2.12
CA TRP A 203 -2.37 -8.78 1.29
C TRP A 203 -3.27 -9.99 1.49
N LEU A 204 -3.47 -10.76 0.42
CA LEU A 204 -4.26 -11.99 0.46
C LEU A 204 -3.33 -13.19 0.23
N GLY A 205 -3.03 -13.92 1.31
CA GLY A 205 -2.20 -15.13 1.30
C GLY A 205 -3.01 -16.40 1.51
N HIS A 206 -2.34 -17.55 1.45
CA HIS A 206 -2.93 -18.83 1.86
C HIS A 206 -3.00 -18.93 3.38
N ASP A 207 -3.95 -19.73 3.89
CA ASP A 207 -4.14 -19.98 5.32
C ASP A 207 -2.89 -20.55 5.98
N ASP A 208 -2.16 -19.70 6.71
CA ASP A 208 -1.08 -20.01 7.66
C ASP A 208 -0.07 -21.08 7.18
N GLU A 209 0.05 -21.28 5.86
CA GLU A 209 0.87 -22.33 5.23
C GLU A 209 2.33 -22.20 5.67
N TYR A 210 2.73 -20.96 5.93
CA TYR A 210 4.06 -20.54 6.32
C TYR A 210 4.16 -20.18 7.81
N GLY A 211 3.11 -20.44 8.60
CA GLY A 211 3.10 -20.26 10.05
C GLY A 211 3.20 -18.81 10.54
N TRP A 212 2.65 -17.87 9.79
CA TRP A 212 2.78 -16.42 10.02
C TRP A 212 1.93 -15.87 11.17
N THR A 213 0.86 -16.57 11.52
CA THR A 213 -0.17 -16.04 12.42
C THR A 213 0.00 -16.49 13.86
N GLY A 214 0.67 -17.63 14.09
CA GLY A 214 1.24 -18.11 15.37
C GLY A 214 0.32 -18.32 16.58
N ALA A 215 -0.77 -17.55 16.74
CA ALA A 215 -1.59 -17.51 17.93
C ALA A 215 -3.08 -17.18 17.70
N ALA A 216 -3.42 -16.36 16.69
CA ALA A 216 -4.80 -15.99 16.38
C ALA A 216 -5.07 -16.18 14.89
N ARG A 217 -5.97 -17.10 14.56
CA ARG A 217 -6.38 -17.37 13.17
C ARG A 217 -7.83 -16.96 12.96
N PRO A 218 -8.20 -16.45 11.78
CA PRO A 218 -9.60 -16.25 11.41
C PRO A 218 -10.48 -17.47 11.65
N ARG A 219 -9.91 -18.68 11.50
CA ARG A 219 -10.58 -19.93 11.86
C ARG A 219 -11.03 -20.04 13.31
N ASP A 220 -10.28 -19.48 14.26
CA ASP A 220 -10.64 -19.58 15.67
C ASP A 220 -11.94 -18.78 15.98
N VAL A 221 -12.32 -17.87 15.07
CA VAL A 221 -13.61 -17.15 15.08
C VAL A 221 -14.65 -17.84 14.19
N CYS A 222 -14.24 -18.43 13.07
CA CYS A 222 -15.10 -19.22 12.19
C CYS A 222 -15.41 -20.62 12.78
N ASP A 223 -16.44 -20.76 13.61
CA ASP A 223 -16.89 -22.05 14.19
C ASP A 223 -17.22 -23.10 13.11
N SER A 224 -16.22 -23.86 12.64
CA SER A 224 -16.38 -24.75 11.50
C SER A 224 -15.37 -25.91 11.45
N GLY A 225 -15.91 -27.13 11.42
CA GLY A 225 -15.17 -28.38 11.26
C GLY A 225 -14.64 -28.64 9.84
N ALA A 226 -14.27 -27.60 9.08
CA ALA A 226 -13.81 -27.72 7.70
C ALA A 226 -12.39 -28.34 7.60
N GLU A 227 -12.14 -29.24 6.65
CA GLU A 227 -10.80 -29.89 6.49
C GLU A 227 -9.77 -28.99 5.79
N ALA A 228 -10.21 -27.95 5.06
CA ALA A 228 -9.37 -26.96 4.39
C ALA A 228 -9.99 -25.56 4.56
N LEU A 229 -9.15 -24.54 4.76
CA LEU A 229 -9.56 -23.15 4.90
C LEU A 229 -9.27 -22.39 3.60
N GLY A 230 -10.04 -21.33 3.38
CA GLY A 230 -9.76 -20.42 2.27
C GLY A 230 -8.67 -19.40 2.61
N PRO A 231 -8.36 -18.49 1.67
CA PRO A 231 -7.27 -17.55 1.83
C PRO A 231 -7.55 -16.52 2.95
N TYR A 232 -6.47 -16.03 3.56
CA TYR A 232 -6.55 -15.00 4.59
C TYR A 232 -6.07 -13.66 4.10
N PHE A 233 -6.84 -12.66 4.49
CA PHE A 233 -6.57 -11.29 4.19
C PHE A 233 -5.97 -10.62 5.43
N GLY A 234 -4.75 -10.10 5.31
CA GLY A 234 -4.14 -9.23 6.32
C GLY A 234 -4.37 -7.78 5.97
N VAL A 235 -4.85 -6.98 6.92
CA VAL A 235 -5.02 -5.52 6.82
C VAL A 235 -4.13 -4.85 7.86
N LEU A 236 -3.21 -4.01 7.42
CA LEU A 236 -2.45 -3.13 8.27
C LEU A 236 -3.08 -1.73 8.28
N THR A 237 -3.24 -1.17 9.46
CA THR A 237 -3.78 0.18 9.66
C THR A 237 -2.69 1.17 10.05
N ALA A 238 -2.96 2.47 9.83
CA ALA A 238 -2.11 3.58 10.25
C ALA A 238 -1.75 3.60 11.74
N ALA A 239 -2.57 2.96 12.58
CA ALA A 239 -2.28 2.79 14.01
C ALA A 239 -1.32 1.62 14.31
N GLY A 240 -0.71 1.01 13.29
CA GLY A 240 0.13 -0.18 13.43
C GLY A 240 -0.66 -1.41 13.91
N GLN A 241 -1.98 -1.43 13.71
CA GLN A 241 -2.82 -2.58 14.05
C GLN A 241 -3.03 -3.46 12.83
N LEU A 242 -2.85 -4.76 13.03
CA LEU A 242 -3.14 -5.80 12.06
C LEU A 242 -4.52 -6.41 12.34
N HIS A 243 -5.33 -6.51 11.29
CA HIS A 243 -6.57 -7.26 11.29
C HIS A 243 -6.43 -8.43 10.32
N LEU A 244 -6.81 -9.63 10.75
CA LEU A 244 -6.90 -10.79 9.86
C LEU A 244 -8.36 -11.06 9.52
N TYR A 245 -8.60 -11.40 8.27
CA TYR A 245 -9.93 -11.65 7.73
C TYR A 245 -9.95 -12.97 6.98
N ASP A 246 -10.91 -13.82 7.32
CA ASP A 246 -11.19 -15.04 6.57
C ASP A 246 -11.93 -14.68 5.28
N ALA A 247 -11.26 -14.68 4.13
CA ALA A 247 -11.93 -14.46 2.85
C ALA A 247 -12.51 -15.76 2.26
N GLY A 248 -12.37 -16.87 2.99
CA GLY A 248 -12.52 -18.25 2.54
C GLY A 248 -13.88 -18.89 2.76
N HIS A 249 -14.43 -18.66 3.94
CA HIS A 249 -15.35 -19.57 4.57
C HIS A 249 -16.47 -18.83 5.30
N CYS A 250 -16.12 -18.04 6.31
CA CYS A 250 -17.08 -17.35 7.15
C CYS A 250 -17.08 -15.83 6.98
N PHE A 251 -16.13 -15.27 6.21
CA PHE A 251 -16.11 -13.85 5.86
C PHE A 251 -16.07 -12.95 7.10
N ALA A 252 -15.23 -13.29 8.09
CA ALA A 252 -15.15 -12.59 9.38
C ALA A 252 -13.73 -12.13 9.72
N PHE A 253 -13.65 -10.98 10.41
CA PHE A 253 -12.45 -10.47 11.03
C PHE A 253 -12.18 -11.13 12.39
N VAL A 254 -10.90 -11.25 12.74
CA VAL A 254 -10.46 -11.50 14.13
C VAL A 254 -10.26 -10.20 14.89
N SER A 255 -10.10 -10.29 16.21
CA SER A 255 -9.65 -9.17 17.02
C SER A 255 -8.30 -8.66 16.53
N SER A 256 -8.17 -7.33 16.42
CA SER A 256 -6.91 -6.72 16.02
C SER A 256 -5.79 -7.01 16.99
N MET A 257 -4.56 -6.99 16.47
CA MET A 257 -3.34 -7.18 17.22
C MET A 257 -2.28 -6.18 16.76
N PRO A 258 -1.31 -5.79 17.60
CA PRO A 258 -0.20 -4.98 17.13
C PRO A 258 0.54 -5.72 16.02
N ALA A 259 0.86 -5.03 14.91
CA ALA A 259 1.51 -5.65 13.76
C ALA A 259 2.84 -6.33 14.12
N GLU A 260 3.59 -5.74 15.05
CA GLU A 260 4.82 -6.29 15.66
C GLU A 260 4.65 -7.70 16.26
N THR A 261 3.44 -8.04 16.72
CA THR A 261 3.17 -9.38 17.29
C THR A 261 2.96 -10.45 16.23
N PHE A 262 2.76 -10.04 14.97
CA PHE A 262 2.60 -10.94 13.84
C PHE A 262 3.96 -11.47 13.41
N SER A 263 4.09 -12.78 13.19
CA SER A 263 5.43 -13.37 13.08
C SER A 263 6.17 -12.95 11.81
N ILE A 264 5.46 -12.47 10.78
CA ILE A 264 6.12 -11.95 9.57
C ILE A 264 7.01 -10.76 9.89
N PHE A 265 6.58 -9.86 10.78
CA PHE A 265 7.35 -8.67 11.15
C PHE A 265 8.42 -8.97 12.21
N ASN A 266 8.45 -10.20 12.73
CA ASN A 266 9.51 -10.68 13.62
C ASN A 266 10.66 -11.36 12.88
N TYR A 267 10.53 -11.56 11.56
CA TYR A 267 11.60 -12.13 10.75
C TYR A 267 12.75 -11.14 10.55
N ILE A 268 13.94 -11.69 10.32
CA ILE A 268 15.16 -10.89 10.13
C ILE A 268 14.97 -9.97 8.90
N GLY A 269 15.28 -8.69 9.09
CA GLY A 269 15.22 -7.66 8.04
C GLY A 269 13.84 -7.07 7.80
N ALA A 270 12.85 -7.40 8.63
CA ALA A 270 11.50 -6.86 8.47
C ALA A 270 11.48 -5.33 8.57
N PRO A 271 10.72 -4.64 7.71
CA PRO A 271 10.45 -3.22 7.87
C PRO A 271 9.65 -2.95 9.15
N ALA A 272 9.74 -1.72 9.65
CA ALA A 272 8.80 -1.25 10.65
C ALA A 272 7.38 -1.28 10.06
N PRO A 273 6.35 -1.86 10.71
CA PRO A 273 5.01 -1.89 10.14
C PRO A 273 4.47 -0.49 9.83
N THR A 274 4.82 0.51 10.63
CA THR A 274 4.42 1.91 10.41
C THR A 274 5.03 2.54 9.15
N ALA A 275 6.09 1.94 8.61
CA ALA A 275 6.73 2.38 7.37
C ALA A 275 6.08 1.73 6.14
N ILE A 276 5.04 0.91 6.26
CA ILE A 276 4.45 0.21 5.11
C ILE A 276 3.20 0.94 4.62
N GLY A 277 3.27 1.45 3.39
CA GLY A 277 2.16 2.15 2.73
C GLY A 277 1.29 1.22 1.90
N ALA A 278 1.86 0.20 1.26
CA ALA A 278 1.11 -0.75 0.44
C ALA A 278 1.80 -2.11 0.41
N THR A 279 1.05 -3.18 0.17
CA THR A 279 1.61 -4.53 0.03
C THR A 279 0.98 -5.29 -1.13
N ALA A 280 1.71 -6.23 -1.71
CA ALA A 280 1.14 -7.21 -2.63
C ALA A 280 1.66 -8.62 -2.32
N TRP A 281 0.74 -9.59 -2.32
CA TRP A 281 1.10 -11.01 -2.30
C TRP A 281 1.54 -11.45 -3.69
N THR A 282 2.74 -12.00 -3.85
CA THR A 282 3.30 -12.43 -5.15
C THR A 282 3.09 -13.92 -5.46
N GLY A 283 2.56 -14.68 -4.50
CA GLY A 283 2.48 -16.14 -4.57
C GLY A 283 3.65 -16.85 -3.88
N ALA A 284 4.83 -16.23 -3.86
CA ALA A 284 6.02 -16.73 -3.16
C ALA A 284 6.39 -15.90 -1.92
N GLY A 285 5.65 -14.81 -1.68
CA GLY A 285 6.07 -13.81 -0.71
C GLY A 285 5.22 -12.55 -0.71
N ILE A 286 5.60 -11.61 0.15
CA ILE A 286 5.02 -10.27 0.21
C ILE A 286 6.04 -9.29 -0.36
N ILE A 287 5.59 -8.39 -1.22
CA ILE A 287 6.30 -7.12 -1.41
C ILE A 287 5.58 -6.05 -0.58
N ALA A 288 6.35 -5.27 0.17
CA ALA A 288 5.87 -4.17 1.00
C ALA A 288 6.56 -2.89 0.52
N PHE A 289 5.78 -1.89 0.12
CA PHE A 289 6.28 -0.60 -0.30
C PHE A 289 6.26 0.36 0.89
N ALA A 290 7.28 1.21 0.95
CA ALA A 290 7.37 2.28 1.93
C ALA A 290 6.13 3.17 1.92
N ASN A 291 5.78 3.69 3.09
CA ASN A 291 4.72 4.65 3.27
C ASN A 291 5.20 6.00 2.77
N THR A 292 5.07 6.17 1.46
CA THR A 292 5.48 7.36 0.73
C THR A 292 4.58 8.58 0.97
N GLY A 293 3.91 8.70 2.12
CA GLY A 293 3.12 9.88 2.49
C GLY A 293 1.98 9.58 3.48
N GLY A 294 1.97 10.27 4.62
CA GLY A 294 0.85 10.28 5.57
C GLY A 294 1.04 11.23 6.73
#